data_AF-A0AAW0Q7E4-F1
#
_entry.id   AF-A0AAW0Q7E4-F1
#
_cell.length_a   1.000
_cell.length_b   1.000
_cell.length_c   1.000
_cell.angle_alpha   90.00
_cell.angle_beta   90.00
_cell.angle_gamma   90.00
#
_symmetry.space_group_name_H-M   'P 1'
#
loop_
_entity.id
_entity.type
_entity.pdbx_description
1 polymer ?
#
loop_
_entity_poly.entity_id
_entity_poly.type
_entity_poly.pdbx_seq_one_letter_code
_entity_poly.pdbx_strand_id
1 'polypeptide(L)'
;MRPQHHISATPLPTAPSRLPFYTANPVLHQEQARLSAKQPLTAIDLSRYEVDEDDLASGTGTSTAQLESALGRAYTAQAYLTARHAHLGLLDRYGKNAWLVGNWQAEAELAAIERDLAAAKRDIELVNHARRQMQTEVGEELRGLDATWRRGVGRVLETEVAVERLRHEVEQRRQAAPITSGNGAE
;
A
#
# COMPACT_ATOMS: atom_id res chain seq x y z
N MET A 1 1.77 -36.63 -22.46
CA MET A 1 0.96 -36.16 -21.32
C MET A 1 1.64 -34.94 -20.73
N ARG A 2 1.08 -33.74 -20.95
CA ARG A 2 1.66 -32.46 -20.50
C ARG A 2 0.81 -31.95 -19.34
N PRO A 3 1.32 -31.84 -18.10
CA PRO A 3 0.51 -31.35 -17.00
C PRO A 3 0.27 -29.85 -17.18
N GLN A 4 -0.98 -29.47 -17.41
CA GLN A 4 -1.39 -28.07 -17.43
C GLN A 4 -1.58 -27.60 -15.99
N HIS A 5 -0.56 -26.94 -15.43
CA HIS A 5 -0.72 -26.19 -14.20
C HIS A 5 -1.47 -24.89 -14.51
N HIS A 6 -2.80 -24.97 -14.44
CA HIS A 6 -3.67 -23.82 -14.42
C HIS A 6 -3.42 -23.08 -13.10
N ILE A 7 -2.72 -21.95 -13.16
CA ILE A 7 -2.61 -21.04 -12.03
C ILE A 7 -4.00 -20.40 -11.90
N SER A 8 -4.86 -20.98 -11.07
CA SER A 8 -6.10 -20.36 -10.63
C SER A 8 -5.72 -19.09 -9.89
N ALA A 9 -5.76 -17.95 -10.57
CA ALA A 9 -5.61 -16.64 -9.95
C ALA A 9 -6.75 -16.50 -8.93
N THR A 10 -6.43 -16.71 -7.65
CA THR A 10 -7.37 -16.47 -6.57
C THR A 10 -7.72 -14.98 -6.62
N PRO A 11 -9.01 -14.61 -6.80
CA PRO A 11 -9.38 -13.20 -6.79
C PRO A 11 -8.95 -12.62 -5.44
N LEU A 12 -8.24 -11.49 -5.46
CA LEU A 12 -7.88 -10.79 -4.23
C LEU A 12 -9.17 -10.56 -3.42
N PRO A 13 -9.16 -10.78 -2.09
CA PRO A 13 -10.31 -10.46 -1.27
C PRO A 13 -10.62 -8.97 -1.45
N THR A 14 -11.77 -8.67 -2.03
CA THR A 14 -12.29 -7.32 -2.14
C THR A 14 -12.34 -6.75 -0.73
N ALA A 15 -11.55 -5.70 -0.48
CA ALA A 15 -11.60 -5.01 0.79
C ALA A 15 -13.06 -4.69 1.12
N PRO A 16 -13.55 -4.95 2.36
CA PRO A 16 -14.93 -4.66 2.70
C PRO A 16 -15.22 -3.20 2.36
N SER A 17 -16.25 -2.99 1.53
CA SER A 17 -16.67 -1.67 1.11
C SER A 17 -16.97 -0.82 2.34
N ARG A 18 -16.10 0.16 2.59
CA ARG A 18 -16.25 1.36 3.43
C ARG A 18 -17.30 1.24 4.54
N LEU A 19 -16.80 0.91 5.73
CA LEU A 19 -17.29 1.28 7.06
C LEU A 19 -18.79 1.67 7.12
N PRO A 20 -19.69 0.75 7.55
CA PRO A 20 -21.13 1.03 7.68
C PRO A 20 -21.44 2.23 8.60
N PHE A 21 -20.52 2.55 9.52
CA PHE A 21 -20.57 3.75 10.37
C PHE A 21 -20.66 5.05 9.56
N TYR A 22 -19.96 5.11 8.43
CA TYR A 22 -19.91 6.31 7.59
C TYR A 22 -21.20 6.47 6.76
N THR A 23 -21.76 5.37 6.24
CA THR A 23 -23.00 5.41 5.46
C THR A 23 -24.24 5.64 6.33
N ALA A 24 -24.24 5.16 7.58
CA ALA A 24 -25.41 5.21 8.46
C ALA A 24 -25.50 6.49 9.32
N ASN A 25 -24.44 7.28 9.43
CA ASN A 25 -24.42 8.43 10.33
C ASN A 25 -24.74 9.75 9.58
N PRO A 26 -25.93 10.34 9.79
CA PRO A 26 -26.33 11.57 9.11
C PRO A 26 -25.43 12.78 9.43
N VAL A 27 -24.81 12.81 10.62
CA VAL A 27 -23.89 13.88 11.03
C VAL A 27 -22.61 13.87 10.20
N LEU A 28 -22.10 12.68 9.85
CA LEU A 28 -20.91 12.56 9.01
C LEU A 28 -21.17 12.99 7.58
N HIS A 29 -22.36 12.68 7.03
CA HIS A 29 -22.76 13.17 5.71
C HIS A 29 -22.91 14.68 5.68
N GLN A 30 -23.44 15.27 6.76
CA GLN A 30 -23.55 16.72 6.90
C GLN A 30 -22.17 17.39 6.94
N GLU A 31 -21.22 16.85 7.70
CA GLU A 31 -19.85 17.36 7.73
C GLU A 31 -19.13 17.17 6.40
N GLN A 32 -19.31 16.03 5.74
CA GLN A 32 -18.81 15.78 4.39
C GLN A 32 -19.34 16.83 3.40
N ALA A 33 -20.66 17.11 3.44
CA ALA A 33 -21.28 18.11 2.60
C ALA A 33 -20.70 19.51 2.87
N ARG A 34 -20.55 19.90 4.15
CA ARG A 34 -19.91 21.16 4.56
C ARG A 34 -18.48 21.28 4.03
N LEU A 35 -17.66 20.23 4.19
CA LEU A 35 -16.29 20.17 3.69
C LEU A 35 -16.24 20.26 2.16
N SER A 36 -17.14 19.56 1.47
CA SER A 36 -17.24 19.60 0.01
C SER A 36 -17.63 21.00 -0.50
N ALA A 37 -18.47 21.71 0.27
CA ALA A 37 -18.83 23.10 0.04
C ALA A 37 -17.77 24.11 0.51
N LYS A 38 -16.63 23.62 1.05
CA LYS A 38 -15.51 24.42 1.60
C LYS A 38 -15.96 25.45 2.65
N GLN A 39 -17.05 25.17 3.37
CA GLN A 39 -17.52 26.05 4.43
C GLN A 39 -16.64 25.88 5.67
N PRO A 40 -16.17 26.96 6.31
CA PRO A 40 -15.40 26.86 7.55
C PRO A 40 -16.26 26.25 8.66
N LEU A 41 -15.62 25.50 9.56
CA LEU A 41 -16.32 24.97 10.74
C LEU A 41 -16.52 26.12 11.73
N THR A 42 -17.76 26.44 12.08
CA THR A 42 -18.04 27.25 13.27
C THR A 42 -17.72 26.39 14.48
N ALA A 43 -16.54 26.65 15.06
CA ALA A 43 -15.97 25.88 16.16
C ALA A 43 -16.77 26.04 17.46
N ILE A 44 -16.17 25.62 18.57
CA ILE A 44 -16.69 25.80 19.92
C ILE A 44 -16.92 27.28 20.19
N ASP A 45 -18.13 27.63 20.63
CA ASP A 45 -18.49 28.97 21.07
C ASP A 45 -17.88 29.25 22.45
N LEU A 46 -16.96 30.21 22.51
CA LEU A 46 -16.28 30.62 23.74
C LEU A 46 -16.97 31.81 24.44
N SER A 47 -17.88 32.50 23.75
CA SER A 47 -18.57 33.69 24.27
C SER A 47 -19.38 33.40 25.54
N ARG A 48 -19.76 32.12 25.77
CA ARG A 48 -20.43 31.66 26.99
C ARG A 48 -19.58 31.84 28.25
N TYR A 49 -18.25 31.82 28.12
CA TYR A 49 -17.32 31.92 29.24
C TYR A 49 -16.68 33.30 29.36
N GLU A 50 -16.97 34.19 28.41
CA GLU A 50 -16.52 35.57 28.40
C GLU A 50 -17.60 36.42 29.07
N VAL A 51 -17.20 37.17 30.11
CA VAL A 51 -18.05 38.16 30.75
C VAL A 51 -17.52 39.50 30.28
N ASP A 52 -18.21 40.12 29.32
CA ASP A 52 -17.87 41.47 28.89
C ASP A 52 -18.29 42.47 29.97
N GLU A 53 -17.33 43.20 30.50
CA GLU A 53 -17.55 44.24 31.51
C GLU A 53 -18.48 45.36 30.98
N ASP A 54 -18.53 45.53 29.66
CA ASP A 54 -19.40 46.49 28.97
C ASP A 54 -20.89 46.11 29.04
N ASP A 55 -21.23 44.82 29.17
CA ASP A 55 -22.62 44.36 29.36
C ASP A 55 -23.16 44.73 30.76
N LEU A 56 -22.26 45.00 31.70
CA LEU A 56 -22.54 45.39 33.08
C LEU A 56 -22.47 46.91 33.29
N ALA A 57 -21.94 47.65 32.31
CA ALA A 57 -21.85 49.10 32.36
C ALA A 57 -23.27 49.72 32.36
N SER A 58 -23.65 50.26 33.51
CA SER A 58 -24.96 50.88 33.75
C SER A 58 -25.15 52.17 32.93
N GLY A 59 -25.52 52.02 31.66
CA GLY A 59 -26.16 53.08 30.88
C GLY A 59 -27.67 53.13 31.15
N THR A 60 -28.30 54.28 30.94
CA THR A 60 -29.73 54.54 31.20
C THR A 60 -30.71 53.81 30.26
N GLY A 61 -30.39 52.58 29.84
CA GLY A 61 -31.16 51.78 28.88
C GLY A 61 -30.96 50.26 28.94
N THR A 62 -30.26 49.73 29.95
CA THR A 62 -30.06 48.27 30.07
C THR A 62 -31.36 47.59 30.48
N SER A 63 -31.85 46.68 29.65
CA SER A 63 -33.06 45.89 29.91
C SER A 63 -32.82 44.81 30.98
N THR A 64 -33.87 44.41 31.70
CA THR A 64 -33.82 43.31 32.68
C THR A 64 -33.31 42.00 32.06
N ALA A 65 -33.70 41.71 30.81
CA ALA A 65 -33.27 40.52 30.08
C ALA A 65 -31.76 40.49 29.79
N GLN A 66 -31.15 41.66 29.53
CA GLN A 66 -29.70 41.74 29.34
C GLN A 66 -28.94 41.48 30.64
N LEU A 67 -29.43 41.99 31.77
CA LEU A 67 -28.86 41.75 33.09
C LEU A 67 -28.97 40.27 33.51
N GLU A 68 -30.12 39.64 33.27
CA GLU A 68 -30.31 38.19 33.54
C GLU A 68 -29.35 37.33 32.70
N SER A 69 -29.15 37.70 31.43
CA SER A 69 -28.23 37.03 30.52
C SER A 69 -26.76 37.19 30.96
N ALA A 70 -26.35 38.40 31.33
CA ALA A 70 -25.01 38.69 31.86
C ALA A 70 -24.75 37.95 33.18
N LEU A 71 -25.73 37.94 34.10
CA LEU A 71 -25.64 37.20 35.35
C LEU A 71 -25.51 35.69 35.12
N GLY A 72 -26.30 35.15 34.17
CA GLY A 72 -26.19 33.75 33.76
C GLY A 72 -24.80 33.41 33.26
N ARG A 73 -24.21 34.24 32.38
CA ARG A 73 -22.82 34.08 31.89
C ARG A 73 -21.80 34.13 33.03
N ALA A 74 -21.93 35.09 33.95
CA ALA A 74 -21.04 35.23 35.10
C ALA A 74 -21.06 33.98 36.01
N TYR A 75 -22.25 33.43 36.30
CA TYR A 75 -22.36 32.18 37.05
C TYR A 75 -21.74 31.00 36.31
N THR A 76 -21.95 30.90 34.99
CA THR A 76 -21.32 29.83 34.20
C THR A 76 -19.80 29.93 34.18
N ALA A 77 -19.26 31.14 34.05
CA ALA A 77 -17.82 31.39 34.09
C ALA A 77 -17.24 31.04 35.48
N GLN A 78 -17.90 31.46 36.55
CA GLN A 78 -17.47 31.16 37.92
C GLN A 78 -17.47 29.66 38.20
N ALA A 79 -18.52 28.94 37.81
CA ALA A 79 -18.61 27.49 37.97
C ALA A 79 -17.49 26.78 37.19
N TYR A 80 -17.23 27.21 35.95
CA TYR A 80 -16.14 26.67 35.13
C TYR A 80 -14.76 26.92 35.76
N LEU A 81 -14.47 28.14 36.22
CA LEU A 81 -13.18 28.47 36.84
C LEU A 81 -12.97 27.70 38.15
N THR A 82 -14.03 27.50 38.93
CA THR A 82 -13.98 26.69 40.15
C THR A 82 -13.62 25.22 39.82
N ALA A 83 -14.29 24.63 38.84
CA ALA A 83 -13.98 23.27 38.38
C ALA A 83 -12.57 23.17 37.80
N ARG A 84 -12.15 24.17 37.00
CA ARG A 84 -10.81 24.24 36.42
C ARG A 84 -9.73 24.29 37.49
N HIS A 85 -9.95 25.06 38.57
CA HIS A 85 -9.01 25.11 39.68
C HIS A 85 -8.83 23.73 40.33
N ALA A 86 -9.93 23.02 40.58
CA ALA A 86 -9.87 21.64 41.09
C ALA A 86 -9.14 20.69 40.13
N HIS A 87 -9.41 20.79 38.81
CA HIS A 87 -8.72 19.99 37.80
C HIS A 87 -7.22 20.29 37.73
N LEU A 88 -6.82 21.56 37.81
CA LEU A 88 -5.41 21.95 37.86
C LEU A 88 -4.73 21.43 39.13
N GLY A 89 -5.42 21.41 40.27
CA GLY A 89 -4.90 20.77 41.49
C GLY A 89 -4.67 19.26 41.33
N LEU A 90 -5.56 18.56 40.61
CA LEU A 90 -5.35 17.15 40.27
C LEU A 90 -4.19 16.96 39.29
N LEU A 91 -4.08 17.84 38.29
CA LEU A 91 -3.00 17.80 37.29
C LEU A 91 -1.64 18.07 37.92
N ASP A 92 -1.54 19.04 38.83
CA ASP A 92 -0.31 19.35 39.55
C ASP A 92 0.13 18.15 40.41
N ARG A 93 -0.83 17.52 41.10
CA ARG A 93 -0.55 16.38 41.98
C ARG A 93 -0.22 15.08 41.24
N TYR A 94 -0.92 14.77 40.14
CA TYR A 94 -0.86 13.45 39.49
C TYR A 94 -0.40 13.49 38.03
N GLY A 95 -0.38 14.66 37.39
CA GLY A 95 -0.14 14.80 35.95
C GLY A 95 1.20 14.24 35.51
N LYS A 96 2.28 14.50 36.27
CA LYS A 96 3.60 13.95 35.96
C LYS A 96 3.60 12.42 35.97
N ASN A 97 3.01 11.81 36.99
CA ASN A 97 2.98 10.35 37.13
C ASN A 97 2.09 9.71 36.06
N ALA A 98 0.93 10.30 35.78
CA ALA A 98 0.03 9.83 34.72
C ALA A 98 0.72 9.91 33.35
N TRP A 99 1.45 11.00 33.08
CA TRP A 99 2.22 11.16 31.85
C TRP A 99 3.32 10.10 31.71
N LEU A 100 4.10 9.85 32.77
CA LEU A 100 5.16 8.84 32.76
C LEU A 100 4.61 7.42 32.51
N VAL A 101 3.48 7.07 33.15
CA VAL A 101 2.83 5.77 32.93
C VAL A 101 2.32 5.67 31.48
N GLY A 102 1.71 6.73 30.96
CA GLY A 102 1.28 6.78 29.56
C GLY A 102 2.46 6.64 28.59
N ASN A 103 3.59 7.29 28.88
CA ASN A 103 4.81 7.15 28.07
C ASN A 103 5.35 5.72 28.10
N TRP A 104 5.40 5.08 29.28
CA TRP A 104 5.82 3.69 29.40
C TRP A 104 4.92 2.72 28.61
N GLN A 105 3.60 2.94 28.62
CA GLN A 105 2.67 2.15 27.81
C GLN A 105 2.93 2.34 26.31
N ALA A 106 3.11 3.58 25.87
CA ALA A 106 3.40 3.90 24.47
C ALA A 106 4.74 3.29 24.00
N GLU A 107 5.77 3.30 24.85
CA GLU A 107 7.06 2.64 24.57
C GLU A 107 6.90 1.11 24.44
N ALA A 108 6.07 0.50 25.30
CA ALA A 108 5.81 -0.94 25.22
C ALA A 108 5.04 -1.32 23.94
N GLU A 109 4.05 -0.52 23.54
CA GLU A 109 3.33 -0.69 22.28
C GLU A 109 4.26 -0.51 21.07
N LEU A 110 5.10 0.52 21.08
CA LEU A 110 6.09 0.76 20.03
C LEU A 110 7.03 -0.44 19.89
N ALA A 111 7.59 -0.93 20.99
CA ALA A 111 8.47 -2.09 20.99
C ALA A 111 7.78 -3.36 20.48
N ALA A 112 6.47 -3.52 20.74
CA ALA A 112 5.70 -4.63 20.19
C ALA A 112 5.56 -4.53 18.66
N ILE A 113 5.17 -3.36 18.16
CA ILE A 113 5.00 -3.12 16.73
C ILE A 113 6.34 -3.25 15.99
N GLU A 114 7.44 -2.77 16.57
CA GLU A 114 8.78 -2.90 16.00
C GLU A 114 9.24 -4.35 15.91
N ARG A 115 8.93 -5.18 16.92
CA ARG A 115 9.19 -6.62 16.87
C ARG A 115 8.40 -7.30 15.76
N ASP A 116 7.12 -6.97 15.63
CA ASP A 116 6.25 -7.54 14.59
C ASP A 116 6.72 -7.11 13.19
N LEU A 117 7.13 -5.84 13.03
CA LEU A 117 7.73 -5.33 11.80
C LEU A 117 9.01 -6.08 11.46
N ALA A 118 9.90 -6.30 12.43
CA ALA A 118 11.13 -7.04 12.22
C ALA A 118 10.88 -8.51 11.86
N ALA A 119 9.85 -9.14 12.44
CA ALA A 119 9.42 -10.49 12.07
C ALA A 119 8.91 -10.54 10.63
N ALA A 120 7.99 -9.64 10.26
CA ALA A 120 7.44 -9.57 8.91
C ALA A 120 8.53 -9.31 7.85
N LYS A 121 9.52 -8.45 8.14
CA LYS A 121 10.66 -8.23 7.26
C LYS A 121 11.48 -9.50 7.04
N ARG A 122 11.77 -10.25 8.11
CA ARG A 122 12.48 -11.54 8.01
C ARG A 122 11.70 -12.54 7.15
N ASP A 123 10.39 -12.64 7.33
CA ASP A 123 9.55 -13.54 6.53
C ASP A 123 9.55 -13.15 5.05
N ILE A 124 9.48 -11.85 4.74
CA ILE A 124 9.61 -11.33 3.38
C ILE A 124 10.97 -11.70 2.78
N GLU A 125 12.06 -11.53 3.51
CA GLU A 125 13.41 -11.87 3.06
C GLU A 125 13.55 -13.37 2.78
N LEU A 126 13.02 -14.23 3.66
CA LEU A 126 13.02 -15.68 3.46
C LEU A 126 12.28 -16.09 2.19
N VAL A 127 11.08 -15.55 1.96
CA VAL A 127 10.30 -15.83 0.76
C VAL A 127 11.02 -15.32 -0.49
N ASN A 128 11.59 -14.12 -0.45
CA ASN A 128 12.33 -13.56 -1.58
C ASN A 128 13.59 -14.36 -1.88
N HIS A 129 14.30 -14.83 -0.86
CA HIS A 129 15.46 -15.70 -1.01
C HIS A 129 15.09 -17.03 -1.66
N ALA A 130 14.07 -17.72 -1.14
CA ALA A 130 13.57 -18.96 -1.72
C ALA A 130 13.13 -18.77 -3.18
N ARG A 131 12.38 -17.70 -3.46
CA ARG A 131 11.98 -17.36 -4.84
C ARG A 131 13.18 -17.16 -5.75
N ARG A 132 14.21 -16.43 -5.29
CA ARG A 132 15.42 -16.18 -6.06
C ARG A 132 16.20 -17.46 -6.34
N GLN A 133 16.30 -18.36 -5.37
CA GLN A 133 16.97 -19.66 -5.56
C GLN A 133 16.25 -20.48 -6.64
N MET A 134 14.93 -20.66 -6.53
CA MET A 134 14.15 -21.39 -7.53
C MET A 134 14.27 -20.78 -8.93
N GLN A 135 14.19 -19.46 -9.04
CA GLN A 135 14.33 -18.78 -10.33
C GLN A 135 15.74 -18.91 -10.92
N THR A 136 16.77 -18.96 -10.09
CA THR A 136 18.16 -19.10 -10.54
C THR A 136 18.39 -20.52 -11.08
N GLU A 137 17.93 -21.55 -10.35
CA GLU A 137 18.00 -22.96 -10.77
C GLU A 137 17.28 -23.20 -12.10
N VAL A 138 16.01 -22.79 -12.19
CA VAL A 138 15.23 -22.88 -13.45
C VAL A 138 15.89 -22.06 -14.56
N GLY A 139 16.47 -20.90 -14.23
CA GLY A 139 17.20 -20.07 -15.19
C GLY A 139 18.43 -20.75 -15.77
N GLU A 140 19.15 -21.56 -15.00
CA GLU A 140 20.30 -22.35 -15.48
C GLU A 140 19.84 -23.49 -16.40
N GLU A 141 18.77 -24.20 -16.04
CA GLU A 141 18.18 -25.24 -16.89
C GLU A 141 17.73 -24.66 -18.24
N LEU A 142 17.02 -23.53 -18.22
CA LEU A 142 16.56 -22.85 -19.44
C LEU A 142 17.72 -22.44 -20.34
N ARG A 143 18.85 -21.96 -19.79
CA ARG A 143 20.05 -21.64 -20.57
C ARG A 143 20.67 -22.89 -21.19
N GLY A 144 20.72 -24.00 -20.45
CA GLY A 144 21.21 -25.28 -20.97
C GLY A 144 20.35 -25.82 -22.13
N LEU A 145 19.02 -25.72 -21.99
CA LEU A 145 18.07 -26.08 -23.04
C LEU A 145 18.22 -25.17 -24.26
N ASP A 146 18.33 -23.85 -24.09
CA ASP A 146 18.55 -22.91 -25.19
C ASP A 146 19.86 -23.20 -25.94
N ALA A 147 20.96 -23.42 -25.22
CA ALA A 147 22.25 -23.76 -25.83
C ALA A 147 22.19 -25.10 -26.59
N THR A 148 21.48 -26.09 -26.06
CA THR A 148 21.32 -27.39 -26.71
C THR A 148 20.43 -27.29 -27.94
N TRP A 149 19.35 -26.52 -27.85
CA TRP A 149 18.48 -26.21 -28.99
C TRP A 149 19.24 -25.49 -30.10
N ARG A 150 20.00 -24.43 -29.79
CA ARG A 150 20.84 -23.70 -30.75
C ARG A 150 21.85 -24.62 -31.45
N ARG A 151 22.55 -25.47 -30.70
CA ARG A 151 23.47 -26.47 -31.28
C ARG A 151 22.74 -27.49 -32.15
N GLY A 152 21.55 -27.93 -31.74
CA GLY A 152 20.70 -28.83 -32.52
C GLY A 152 20.33 -28.23 -33.87
N VAL A 153 19.80 -27.00 -33.87
CA VAL A 153 19.47 -26.26 -35.10
C VAL A 153 20.71 -26.02 -35.96
N GLY A 154 21.83 -25.62 -35.36
CA GLY A 154 23.10 -25.43 -36.07
C GLY A 154 23.56 -26.69 -36.81
N ARG A 155 23.56 -27.85 -36.14
CA ARG A 155 23.92 -29.13 -36.78
C ARG A 155 23.00 -29.51 -37.93
N VAL A 156 21.69 -29.29 -37.80
CA VAL A 156 20.74 -29.55 -38.88
C VAL A 156 21.07 -28.68 -40.09
N LEU A 157 21.32 -27.39 -39.88
CA LEU A 157 21.72 -26.47 -40.96
C LEU A 157 23.06 -26.87 -41.60
N GLU A 158 24.06 -27.27 -40.81
CA GLU A 158 25.34 -27.78 -41.33
C GLU A 158 25.14 -29.03 -42.19
N THR A 159 24.28 -29.96 -41.77
CA THR A 159 23.97 -31.16 -42.56
C THR A 159 23.23 -30.84 -43.85
N GLU A 160 22.26 -29.92 -43.84
CA GLU A 160 21.55 -29.48 -45.04
C GLU A 160 22.52 -28.84 -46.04
N VAL A 161 23.43 -27.97 -45.58
CA VAL A 161 24.48 -27.37 -46.42
C VAL A 161 25.43 -28.42 -46.99
N ALA A 162 25.83 -29.42 -46.20
CA ALA A 162 26.69 -30.51 -46.67
C ALA A 162 25.99 -31.38 -47.72
N VAL A 163 24.69 -31.68 -47.53
CA VAL A 163 23.87 -32.43 -48.49
C VAL A 163 23.73 -31.65 -49.80
N GLU A 164 23.46 -30.34 -49.75
CA GLU A 164 23.37 -29.50 -50.96
C GLU A 164 24.70 -29.43 -51.71
N ARG A 165 25.83 -29.28 -51.00
CA ARG A 165 27.17 -29.33 -51.62
C ARG A 165 27.43 -30.67 -52.31
N LEU A 166 27.09 -31.78 -51.64
CA LEU A 166 27.25 -33.12 -52.22
C LEU A 166 26.36 -33.31 -53.46
N ARG A 167 25.10 -32.82 -53.42
CA ARG A 167 24.20 -32.83 -54.59
C ARG A 167 24.82 -32.09 -55.78
N HIS A 168 25.40 -30.91 -55.52
CA HIS A 168 26.07 -30.14 -56.56
C HIS A 168 27.29 -30.87 -57.14
N GLU A 169 28.13 -31.48 -56.30
CA GLU A 169 29.29 -32.24 -56.75
C GLU A 169 28.90 -33.48 -57.57
N VAL A 170 27.85 -34.21 -57.17
CA VAL A 170 27.32 -35.35 -57.93
C VAL A 170 26.81 -34.91 -59.31
N GLU A 171 26.10 -33.78 -59.37
CA GLU A 171 25.62 -33.23 -60.63
C GLU A 171 26.78 -32.80 -61.56
N GLN A 172 27.80 -32.12 -61.01
CA GLN A 172 29.01 -31.78 -61.78
C GLN A 172 29.73 -33.02 -62.31
N ARG A 173 29.89 -34.07 -61.49
CA ARG A 173 30.51 -35.34 -61.93
C ARG A 173 29.67 -36.05 -63.01
N ARG A 174 28.35 -36.00 -62.92
CA ARG A 174 27.45 -36.52 -63.97
C ARG A 174 27.59 -35.77 -65.29
N GLN A 175 27.76 -34.46 -65.24
CA GLN A 175 27.99 -33.64 -66.43
C GLN A 175 29.41 -33.82 -67.01
N ALA A 176 30.41 -34.06 -66.15
CA ALA A 176 31.79 -34.31 -66.55
C ALA A 176 32.10 -35.75 -66.98
N ALA A 177 31.21 -36.71 -66.70
CA ALA A 177 31.30 -38.08 -67.19
C ALA A 177 30.41 -38.23 -68.44
N PRO A 178 30.91 -37.96 -69.66
CA PRO A 178 30.20 -38.33 -70.87
C PRO A 178 30.08 -39.85 -70.89
N ILE A 179 28.89 -40.34 -71.21
CA ILE A 179 28.53 -41.75 -71.34
C ILE A 179 29.57 -42.45 -72.24
N THR A 180 30.61 -43.03 -71.64
CA THR A 180 31.48 -44.01 -72.30
C THR A 180 30.83 -45.37 -72.06
N SER A 181 29.68 -45.57 -72.70
CA SER A 181 29.17 -46.93 -72.93
C SER A 181 29.95 -47.47 -74.12
N GLY A 182 30.73 -48.52 -73.85
CA GLY A 182 31.70 -49.13 -74.74
C GLY A 182 31.19 -49.39 -76.16
N ASN A 183 31.94 -48.84 -77.11
CA ASN A 183 32.11 -49.44 -78.42
C ASN A 183 33.11 -50.60 -78.25
N GLY A 184 32.67 -51.84 -78.46
CA GLY A 184 33.53 -53.02 -78.29
C GLY A 184 32.83 -54.35 -78.58
N ALA A 185 33.03 -54.81 -79.82
CA ALA A 185 32.94 -56.18 -80.32
C ALA A 185 31.55 -56.78 -80.63
N GLU A 186 31.14 -56.66 -81.89
CA GLU A 186 31.02 -57.79 -82.84
C GLU A 186 31.39 -57.32 -84.26
#